data_AF-A0A6G4TZB6-F1
#
_entry.id   AF-A0A6G4TZB6-F1
#
_cell.length_a   1.000
_cell.length_b   1.000
_cell.length_c   1.000
_cell.angle_alpha   90.00
_cell.angle_beta   90.00
_cell.angle_gamma   90.00
#
_symmetry.space_group_name_H-M   'P 1'
#
loop_
_entity.id
_entity.type
_entity.pdbx_description
1 polymer ?
#
loop_
_entity_poly.entity_id
_entity_poly.type
_entity_poly.pdbx_seq_one_letter_code
_entity_poly.pdbx_strand_id
1 'polypeptide(L)'
;MVKTLVATPDPEEPEESRRGPAPADGLQDVYAEMQVLGAMLRHADVRALAATVLDASMFTAPHRRRVFSACVRIRGRGQVPAAGTVAAEMHGTDKAAMDEAADYMRGLVAKTAPQPVATHYVAIVRDLAAYRALAPAVPPTLRSVAGGAAEFGAPSLMRGFLIDENDD
;
A
#
# COMPACT_ATOMS: atom_id res chain seq x y z
N MET A 1 -20.91 62.18 4.15
CA MET A 1 -19.65 61.40 4.12
C MET A 1 -20.02 59.93 4.18
N VAL A 2 -19.89 59.21 3.06
CA VAL A 2 -20.24 57.78 2.94
C VAL A 2 -19.00 56.97 3.27
N LYS A 3 -19.04 56.13 4.31
CA LYS A 3 -17.99 55.14 4.58
C LYS A 3 -18.36 53.86 3.84
N THR A 4 -17.69 53.61 2.72
CA THR A 4 -17.71 52.35 2.00
C THR A 4 -16.97 51.30 2.84
N LEU A 5 -17.68 50.26 3.27
CA LEU A 5 -17.08 49.08 3.88
C LEU A 5 -16.48 48.23 2.74
N VAL A 6 -15.17 48.33 2.53
CA VAL A 6 -14.45 47.40 1.66
C VAL A 6 -14.32 46.09 2.43
N ALA A 7 -15.10 45.08 2.02
CA ALA A 7 -14.89 43.72 2.46
C ALA A 7 -13.49 43.28 1.98
N THR A 8 -12.56 43.15 2.92
CA THR A 8 -11.31 42.44 2.68
C THR A 8 -11.68 40.97 2.44
N PRO A 9 -11.26 40.33 1.34
CA PRO A 9 -11.50 38.91 1.17
C PRO A 9 -10.79 38.16 2.30
N ASP A 10 -11.50 37.19 2.89
CA ASP A 10 -11.00 36.29 3.92
C ASP A 10 -9.61 35.75 3.52
N PRO A 11 -8.60 35.74 4.41
CA PRO A 11 -7.32 35.12 4.12
C PRO A 11 -7.54 33.70 3.60
N GLU A 12 -6.93 33.44 2.45
CA GLU A 12 -7.06 32.22 1.66
C GLU A 12 -7.17 30.98 2.55
N GLU A 13 -8.29 30.26 2.45
CA GLU A 13 -8.36 28.91 2.98
C GLU A 13 -7.13 28.13 2.48
N PRO A 14 -6.41 27.41 3.37
CA PRO A 14 -5.24 26.66 2.98
C PRO A 14 -5.60 25.75 1.80
N GLU A 15 -4.78 25.78 0.74
CA GLU A 15 -4.93 24.99 -0.50
C GLU A 15 -5.22 23.50 -0.25
N GLU A 16 -4.86 22.99 0.93
CA GLU A 16 -5.15 21.65 1.42
C GLU A 16 -6.65 21.34 1.53
N SER A 17 -7.49 22.35 1.76
CA SER A 17 -8.97 22.26 1.73
C SER A 17 -9.52 22.07 0.31
N ARG A 18 -8.85 22.65 -0.71
CA ARG A 18 -9.22 22.50 -2.14
C ARG A 18 -8.77 21.18 -2.74
N ARG A 19 -7.81 20.50 -2.09
CA ARG A 19 -7.43 19.14 -2.46
C ARG A 19 -8.59 18.24 -2.05
N GLY A 20 -9.47 17.96 -3.00
CA GLY A 20 -10.44 16.88 -2.87
C GLY A 20 -9.74 15.62 -2.36
N PRO A 21 -10.48 14.67 -1.75
CA PRO A 21 -9.93 13.50 -1.10
C PRO A 21 -8.61 13.00 -1.67
N ALA A 22 -7.56 12.88 -0.84
CA ALA A 22 -6.40 12.12 -1.25
C ALA A 22 -6.88 10.82 -1.90
N PRO A 23 -6.41 10.48 -3.11
CA PRO A 23 -6.95 9.36 -3.86
C PRO A 23 -6.95 8.12 -2.98
N ALA A 24 -7.94 7.24 -3.16
CA ALA A 24 -8.03 5.98 -2.40
C ALA A 24 -6.73 5.15 -2.47
N ASP A 25 -5.86 5.45 -3.44
CA ASP A 25 -4.47 5.00 -3.57
C ASP A 25 -3.57 5.27 -2.33
N GLY A 26 -3.99 6.14 -1.40
CA GLY A 26 -3.27 6.39 -0.14
C GLY A 26 -3.33 5.22 0.87
N LEU A 27 -4.36 4.37 0.78
CA LEU A 27 -4.52 3.19 1.64
C LEU A 27 -3.75 2.00 1.04
N GLN A 28 -2.42 2.05 1.10
CA GLN A 28 -1.54 0.96 0.64
C GLN A 28 -0.47 0.63 1.67
N ASP A 29 -0.07 -0.65 1.69
CA ASP A 29 1.14 -1.09 2.37
C ASP A 29 2.06 -1.75 1.34
N VAL A 30 3.04 -0.97 0.89
CA VAL A 30 4.01 -1.41 -0.12
C VAL A 30 4.84 -2.58 0.39
N TYR A 31 5.18 -2.58 1.68
CA TYR A 31 5.96 -3.65 2.28
C TYR A 31 5.14 -4.95 2.28
N ALA A 32 3.89 -4.92 2.73
CA ALA A 32 3.00 -6.06 2.69
C ALA A 32 2.81 -6.60 1.26
N GLU A 33 2.58 -5.73 0.28
CA GLU A 33 2.46 -6.14 -1.13
C GLU A 33 3.73 -6.86 -1.63
N MET A 34 4.92 -6.34 -1.29
CA MET A 34 6.20 -6.98 -1.65
C MET A 34 6.41 -8.32 -0.94
N GLN A 35 6.03 -8.42 0.34
CA GLN A 35 6.13 -9.67 1.09
C GLN A 35 5.21 -10.74 0.51
N VAL A 36 3.99 -10.38 0.09
CA VAL A 36 3.08 -11.31 -0.59
C VAL A 36 3.70 -11.82 -1.89
N LEU A 37 4.21 -10.93 -2.75
CA LEU A 37 4.80 -11.34 -4.03
C LEU A 37 6.02 -12.27 -3.83
N GLY A 38 6.93 -11.93 -2.92
CA GLY A 38 8.07 -12.79 -2.62
C GLY A 38 7.65 -14.14 -2.02
N ALA A 39 6.64 -14.15 -1.14
CA ALA A 39 6.11 -15.36 -0.55
C ALA A 39 5.38 -16.26 -1.56
N MET A 40 4.70 -15.69 -2.57
CA MET A 40 4.10 -16.46 -3.66
C MET A 40 5.15 -17.20 -4.50
N LEU A 41 6.35 -16.66 -4.63
CA LEU A 41 7.46 -17.32 -5.34
C LEU A 41 8.10 -18.41 -4.48
N ARG A 42 8.17 -18.22 -3.15
CA ARG A 42 8.88 -19.10 -2.22
C ARG A 42 8.03 -20.23 -1.62
N HIS A 43 6.80 -19.94 -1.22
CA HIS A 43 5.96 -20.82 -0.40
C HIS A 43 4.71 -21.26 -1.17
N ALA A 44 4.55 -22.58 -1.35
CA ALA A 44 3.43 -23.14 -2.09
C ALA A 44 2.07 -22.82 -1.45
N ASP A 45 1.99 -22.88 -0.12
CA ASP A 45 0.74 -22.64 0.61
C ASP A 45 0.32 -21.16 0.53
N VAL A 46 1.27 -20.23 0.71
CA VAL A 46 1.00 -18.80 0.57
C VAL A 46 0.57 -18.48 -0.86
N ARG A 47 1.20 -19.11 -1.85
CA ARG A 47 0.79 -18.98 -3.25
C ARG A 47 -0.63 -19.47 -3.50
N ALA A 48 -1.01 -20.61 -2.93
CA ALA A 48 -2.37 -21.15 -3.06
C ALA A 48 -3.39 -20.24 -2.37
N LEU A 49 -3.08 -19.76 -1.16
CA LEU A 49 -3.92 -18.84 -0.42
C LEU A 49 -4.09 -17.51 -1.17
N ALA A 50 -3.00 -16.85 -1.54
CA ALA A 50 -3.03 -15.57 -2.23
C ALA A 50 -3.80 -15.64 -3.55
N ALA A 51 -3.61 -16.70 -4.34
CA ALA A 51 -4.37 -16.91 -5.58
C ALA A 51 -5.87 -17.17 -5.35
N THR A 52 -6.27 -17.55 -4.14
CA THR A 52 -7.68 -17.80 -3.78
C THR A 52 -8.36 -16.53 -3.28
N VAL A 53 -7.63 -15.67 -2.55
CA VAL A 53 -8.24 -14.54 -1.82
C VAL A 53 -7.92 -13.16 -2.40
N LEU A 54 -6.89 -13.04 -3.25
CA LEU A 54 -6.48 -11.79 -3.86
C LEU A 54 -6.78 -11.76 -5.35
N ASP A 55 -7.09 -10.55 -5.84
CA ASP A 55 -7.12 -10.23 -7.26
C ASP A 55 -5.97 -9.27 -7.62
N ALA A 56 -5.55 -9.24 -8.89
CA ALA A 56 -4.50 -8.34 -9.34
C ALA A 56 -4.84 -6.85 -9.10
N SER A 57 -6.11 -6.47 -9.17
CA SER A 57 -6.59 -5.11 -8.87
C SER A 57 -6.36 -4.69 -7.41
N MET A 58 -6.13 -5.66 -6.50
CA MET A 58 -5.86 -5.40 -5.07
C MET A 58 -4.44 -4.90 -4.80
N PHE A 59 -3.53 -4.95 -5.78
CA PHE A 59 -2.21 -4.36 -5.66
C PHE A 59 -2.22 -2.92 -6.15
N THR A 60 -1.48 -2.03 -5.51
CA THR A 60 -1.58 -0.59 -5.82
C THR A 60 -0.80 -0.23 -7.08
N ALA A 61 0.48 -0.65 -7.17
CA ALA A 61 1.32 -0.31 -8.33
C ALA A 61 1.10 -1.26 -9.52
N PRO A 62 0.99 -0.75 -10.77
CA PRO A 62 0.79 -1.57 -11.97
C PRO A 62 1.81 -2.70 -12.14
N HIS A 63 3.07 -2.45 -11.80
CA HIS A 63 4.12 -3.47 -11.85
C HIS A 63 3.81 -4.66 -10.92
N ARG A 64 3.38 -4.41 -9.69
CA ARG A 64 3.03 -5.45 -8.70
C ARG A 64 1.81 -6.25 -9.14
N ARG A 65 0.81 -5.60 -9.77
CA ARG A 65 -0.32 -6.27 -10.41
C ARG A 65 0.14 -7.27 -11.47
N ARG A 66 1.07 -6.86 -12.35
CA ARG A 66 1.60 -7.71 -13.42
C ARG A 66 2.34 -8.93 -12.87
N VAL A 67 3.17 -8.75 -11.84
CA VAL A 67 3.88 -9.86 -11.17
C VAL A 67 2.88 -10.85 -10.58
N PHE A 68 1.85 -10.37 -9.86
CA PHE A 68 0.81 -11.24 -9.31
C PHE A 68 0.06 -12.01 -10.41
N SER A 69 -0.40 -11.32 -11.46
CA SER A 69 -1.10 -11.95 -12.59
C SER A 69 -0.25 -12.99 -13.30
N ALA A 70 1.06 -12.75 -13.48
CA ALA A 70 1.97 -13.73 -14.04
C ALA A 70 2.08 -14.98 -13.15
N CYS A 71 2.24 -14.81 -11.83
CA CYS A 71 2.27 -15.92 -10.88
C CYS A 71 0.99 -16.77 -10.94
N VAL A 72 -0.19 -16.12 -10.99
CA VAL A 72 -1.49 -16.81 -11.07
C VAL A 72 -1.63 -17.58 -12.39
N ARG A 73 -1.25 -16.98 -13.53
CA ARG A 73 -1.32 -17.65 -14.85
C ARG A 73 -0.38 -18.83 -14.98
N ILE A 74 0.82 -18.74 -14.42
CA ILE A 74 1.79 -19.86 -14.40
C ILE A 74 1.24 -20.99 -13.53
N ARG A 75 0.73 -20.68 -12.33
CA ARG A 75 0.06 -21.66 -11.47
C ARG A 75 -1.15 -22.31 -12.15
N GLY A 76 -1.96 -21.53 -12.88
CA GLY A 76 -3.12 -22.03 -13.62
C GLY A 76 -2.76 -23.04 -14.72
N ARG A 77 -1.53 -22.98 -15.25
CA ARG A 77 -0.96 -23.97 -16.18
C ARG A 77 -0.31 -25.18 -15.48
N GLY A 78 -0.46 -25.30 -14.16
CA GLY A 78 0.16 -26.37 -13.37
C GLY A 78 1.67 -26.21 -13.14
N GLN A 79 2.24 -25.06 -13.46
CA GLN A 79 3.66 -24.78 -13.27
C GLN A 79 3.90 -24.03 -11.95
N VAL A 80 5.10 -24.21 -11.38
CA VAL A 80 5.52 -23.47 -10.20
C VAL A 80 6.11 -22.12 -10.64
N PRO A 81 5.53 -20.98 -10.23
CA PRO A 81 6.09 -19.68 -10.56
C PRO A 81 7.40 -19.47 -9.80
N ALA A 82 8.51 -19.59 -10.53
CA ALA A 82 9.84 -19.19 -10.09
C ALA A 82 10.19 -17.82 -10.69
N ALA A 83 11.16 -17.11 -10.10
CA ALA A 83 11.57 -15.78 -10.54
C ALA A 83 11.85 -15.70 -12.06
N GLY A 84 12.63 -16.65 -12.60
CA GLY A 84 12.93 -16.68 -14.03
C GLY A 84 11.70 -16.97 -14.91
N THR A 85 10.81 -17.86 -14.48
CA THR A 85 9.58 -18.20 -15.20
C THR A 85 8.61 -17.02 -15.24
N VAL A 86 8.47 -16.30 -14.12
CA VAL A 86 7.61 -15.11 -14.02
C VAL A 86 8.19 -13.97 -14.86
N ALA A 87 9.51 -13.79 -14.88
CA ALA A 87 10.15 -12.81 -15.74
C ALA A 87 9.95 -13.12 -17.23
N ALA A 88 10.16 -14.38 -17.64
CA ALA A 88 9.89 -14.82 -19.02
C ALA A 88 8.43 -14.58 -19.41
N GLU A 89 7.51 -14.84 -18.50
CA GLU A 89 6.07 -14.62 -18.71
C GLU A 89 5.70 -13.13 -18.84
N MET A 90 6.49 -12.22 -18.27
CA MET A 90 6.25 -10.77 -18.33
C MET A 90 6.87 -10.11 -19.57
N HIS A 91 8.02 -10.60 -20.04
CA HIS A 91 8.86 -9.92 -21.02
C HIS A 91 9.09 -10.71 -22.31
N GLY A 92 8.65 -11.97 -22.39
CA GLY A 92 8.66 -12.76 -23.63
C GLY A 92 10.08 -13.07 -24.11
N THR A 93 10.52 -12.38 -25.17
CA THR A 93 11.84 -12.58 -25.80
C THR A 93 12.87 -11.50 -25.45
N ASP A 94 12.47 -10.45 -24.72
CA ASP A 94 13.40 -9.41 -24.27
C ASP A 94 14.27 -9.92 -23.11
N LYS A 95 15.45 -10.44 -23.44
CA LYS A 95 16.35 -11.06 -22.47
C LYS A 95 16.82 -10.08 -21.40
N ALA A 96 17.11 -8.82 -21.75
CA ALA A 96 17.63 -7.85 -20.80
C ALA A 96 16.57 -7.51 -19.74
N ALA A 97 15.34 -7.24 -20.18
CA ALA A 97 14.22 -6.97 -19.28
C ALA A 97 13.84 -8.22 -18.44
N MET A 98 13.95 -9.42 -19.01
CA MET A 98 13.76 -10.67 -18.26
C MET A 98 14.79 -10.85 -17.14
N ASP A 99 16.07 -10.64 -17.43
CA ASP A 99 17.14 -10.82 -16.45
C ASP A 99 16.98 -9.82 -15.29
N GLU A 100 16.68 -8.55 -15.59
CA GLU A 100 16.39 -7.52 -14.59
C GLU A 100 15.17 -7.87 -13.72
N ALA A 101 14.07 -8.29 -14.35
CA ALA A 101 12.85 -8.68 -13.62
C ALA A 101 13.10 -9.93 -12.74
N ALA A 102 13.89 -10.88 -13.21
CA ALA A 102 14.26 -12.07 -12.44
C ALA A 102 15.13 -11.71 -11.23
N ASP A 103 16.05 -10.76 -11.36
CA ASP A 103 16.86 -10.24 -10.24
C ASP A 103 16.00 -9.53 -9.20
N TYR A 104 15.07 -8.68 -9.63
CA TYR A 104 14.10 -8.05 -8.73
C TYR A 104 13.32 -9.09 -7.91
N MET A 105 12.80 -10.12 -8.58
CA MET A 105 12.04 -11.19 -7.94
C MET A 105 12.90 -12.05 -6.99
N ARG A 106 14.15 -12.35 -7.35
CA ARG A 106 15.11 -13.00 -6.43
C ARG A 106 15.34 -12.15 -5.18
N GLY A 107 15.46 -10.83 -5.35
CA GLY A 107 15.56 -9.88 -4.25
C GLY A 107 14.33 -9.90 -3.32
N LEU A 108 13.12 -10.01 -3.89
CA LEU A 108 11.90 -10.20 -3.10
C LEU A 108 11.95 -11.50 -2.30
N VAL A 109 12.27 -12.63 -2.94
CA VAL A 109 12.36 -13.95 -2.30
C VAL A 109 13.34 -13.94 -1.13
N ALA A 110 14.48 -13.28 -1.30
CA ALA A 110 15.53 -13.18 -0.27
C ALA A 110 15.06 -12.41 0.98
N LYS A 111 14.25 -11.35 0.81
CA LYS A 111 13.74 -10.50 1.90
C LYS A 111 12.40 -10.98 2.49
N THR A 112 11.84 -12.04 1.91
CA THR A 112 10.52 -12.56 2.29
C THR A 112 10.55 -13.15 3.71
N ALA A 113 9.56 -12.78 4.50
CA ALA A 113 9.36 -13.30 5.85
C ALA A 113 9.01 -14.80 5.86
N PRO A 114 9.16 -15.51 6.99
CA PRO A 114 8.70 -16.88 7.14
C PRO A 114 7.22 -17.05 6.80
N GLN A 115 6.84 -18.24 6.33
CA GLN A 115 5.50 -18.54 5.82
C GLN A 115 4.31 -18.13 6.73
N PRO A 116 4.33 -18.36 8.06
CA PRO A 116 3.23 -17.92 8.93
C PRO A 116 3.06 -16.40 8.91
N VAL A 117 4.18 -15.67 8.94
CA VAL A 117 4.20 -14.20 8.87
C VAL A 117 3.76 -13.71 7.49
N ALA A 118 4.21 -14.36 6.43
CA ALA A 118 3.80 -14.04 5.06
C ALA A 118 2.29 -14.18 4.83
N THR A 119 1.65 -15.14 5.50
CA THR A 119 0.20 -15.34 5.45
C THR A 119 -0.56 -14.13 6.02
N HIS A 120 -0.01 -13.46 7.05
CA HIS A 120 -0.61 -12.24 7.59
C HIS A 120 -0.57 -11.08 6.58
N TYR A 121 0.49 -10.94 5.79
CA TYR A 121 0.55 -9.88 4.77
C TYR A 121 -0.49 -10.07 3.65
N VAL A 122 -0.91 -11.30 3.35
CA VAL A 122 -2.03 -11.55 2.43
C VAL A 122 -3.32 -10.93 2.95
N ALA A 123 -3.61 -11.09 4.25
CA ALA A 123 -4.79 -10.49 4.88
C ALA A 123 -4.72 -8.95 4.85
N ILE A 124 -3.56 -8.37 5.18
CA ILE A 124 -3.36 -6.91 5.14
C ILE A 124 -3.66 -6.35 3.74
N VAL A 125 -3.10 -6.95 2.68
CA VAL A 125 -3.34 -6.49 1.31
C VAL A 125 -4.83 -6.60 0.93
N ARG A 126 -5.49 -7.70 1.32
CA ARG A 126 -6.92 -7.90 1.07
C ARG A 126 -7.77 -6.83 1.76
N ASP A 127 -7.52 -6.60 3.04
CA ASP A 127 -8.33 -5.70 3.85
C ASP A 127 -8.12 -4.24 3.42
N LEU A 128 -6.87 -3.84 3.13
CA LEU A 128 -6.59 -2.52 2.54
C LEU A 128 -7.29 -2.34 1.19
N ALA A 129 -7.28 -3.36 0.33
CA ALA A 129 -8.01 -3.30 -0.95
C ALA A 129 -9.53 -3.17 -0.76
N ALA A 130 -10.10 -3.87 0.23
CA ALA A 130 -11.50 -3.73 0.58
C ALA A 130 -11.82 -2.31 1.08
N TYR A 131 -10.98 -1.74 1.96
CA TYR A 131 -11.14 -0.36 2.41
C TYR A 131 -11.06 0.65 1.27
N ARG A 132 -10.16 0.45 0.29
CA ARG A 132 -10.09 1.29 -0.92
C ARG A 132 -11.36 1.19 -1.77
N ALA A 133 -11.94 0.00 -1.89
CA ALA A 133 -13.19 -0.20 -2.62
C ALA A 133 -14.40 0.42 -1.91
N LEU A 134 -14.37 0.53 -0.58
CA LEU A 134 -15.41 1.19 0.22
C LEU A 134 -15.28 2.72 0.23
N ALA A 135 -14.07 3.27 0.05
CA ALA A 135 -13.83 4.72 0.07
C ALA A 135 -14.78 5.57 -0.79
N PRO A 136 -15.16 5.19 -2.03
CA PRO A 136 -16.15 5.94 -2.82
C PRO A 136 -17.61 5.75 -2.35
N ALA A 137 -17.90 4.72 -1.55
CA ALA A 137 -19.25 4.37 -1.10
C ALA A 137 -19.59 4.93 0.30
N VAL A 138 -18.61 5.43 1.05
CA VAL A 138 -18.86 6.10 2.34
C VAL A 138 -19.40 7.50 2.05
N PRO A 139 -20.63 7.84 2.49
CA PRO A 139 -21.18 9.17 2.30
C PRO A 139 -20.24 10.21 2.97
N PRO A 140 -20.05 11.39 2.36
CA PRO A 140 -19.09 12.39 2.85
C PRO A 140 -19.36 12.83 4.30
N THR A 141 -20.57 12.62 4.80
CA THR A 141 -21.00 12.88 6.18
C THR A 141 -20.39 11.96 7.23
N LEU A 142 -19.94 10.75 6.87
CA LEU A 142 -19.24 9.84 7.78
C LEU A 142 -17.71 9.94 7.66
N ARG A 143 -17.22 10.58 6.59
CA ARG A 143 -15.79 10.87 6.41
C ARG A 143 -15.28 11.91 7.41
N SER A 144 -16.10 12.89 7.77
CA SER A 144 -15.75 13.89 8.79
C SER A 144 -15.64 13.30 10.20
N VAL A 145 -16.34 12.20 10.49
CA VAL A 145 -16.21 11.49 11.79
C VAL A 145 -14.89 10.71 11.86
N ALA A 146 -14.43 10.11 10.76
CA ALA A 146 -13.10 9.50 10.68
C ALA A 146 -11.97 10.55 10.63
N GLY A 147 -12.24 11.74 10.11
CA GLY A 147 -11.39 12.93 10.24
C GLY A 147 -11.45 13.61 11.61
N GLY A 148 -12.45 13.29 12.44
CA GLY A 148 -12.63 13.82 13.79
C GLY A 148 -11.64 13.27 14.82
N ALA A 149 -10.83 12.27 14.46
CA ALA A 149 -9.69 11.87 15.28
C ALA A 149 -8.56 12.93 15.28
N ALA A 150 -8.61 13.93 14.39
CA ALA A 150 -7.70 15.08 14.41
C ALA A 150 -8.10 16.15 15.45
N GLU A 151 -9.30 16.08 16.04
CA GLU A 151 -9.75 17.02 17.08
C GLU A 151 -9.47 16.55 18.51
N PHE A 152 -9.02 15.29 18.70
CA PHE A 152 -8.27 14.96 19.90
C PHE A 152 -6.82 15.35 19.62
N GLY A 153 -6.46 16.54 20.10
CA GLY A 153 -5.12 17.10 19.98
C GLY A 153 -4.06 16.01 20.14
N ALA A 154 -3.13 15.97 19.19
CA ALA A 154 -1.99 15.06 19.22
C ALA A 154 -1.50 14.95 20.67
N PRO A 155 -1.37 13.75 21.26
CA PRO A 155 -0.69 13.65 22.54
C PRO A 155 0.69 14.23 22.28
N SER A 156 0.94 15.41 22.85
CA SER A 156 2.28 15.97 22.92
C SER A 156 3.14 14.84 23.43
N LEU A 157 3.99 14.30 22.55
CA LEU A 157 5.10 13.47 22.98
C LEU A 157 5.92 14.41 23.86
N MET A 158 5.64 14.39 25.17
CA MET A 158 6.53 14.95 26.16
C MET A 158 7.84 14.23 25.94
N ARG A 159 8.73 14.89 25.19
CA ARG A 159 10.12 14.54 25.10
C ARG A 159 10.70 14.90 26.47
N GLY A 160 10.50 13.99 27.43
CA GLY A 160 11.10 14.08 28.75
C GLY A 160 12.61 13.96 28.60
N PHE A 161 13.28 15.10 28.45
CA PHE A 161 14.63 15.24 28.94
C PHE A 161 14.49 15.71 30.39
N LEU A 162 14.84 14.82 31.33
CA LEU A 162 15.21 15.22 32.68
C LEU A 162 16.39 16.19 32.54
N ILE A 163 16.13 17.47 32.77
CA ILE A 163 17.16 18.41 33.18
C ILE A 163 17.32 18.16 34.67
N ASP A 164 18.47 17.64 35.06
CA ASP A 164 18.91 17.66 36.45
C ASP A 164 19.51 19.06 36.67
N GLU A 165 18.73 19.96 37.27
CA GLU A 165 19.21 21.25 37.74
C GLU A 165 19.03 21.30 39.26
N ASN A 166 20.18 21.13 39.93
CA ASN A 166 20.51 21.46 41.32
C ASN A 166 20.12 20.46 42.41
N ASP A 167 21.13 19.72 42.87
CA ASP A 167 21.42 19.56 44.30
C ASP A 167 22.88 19.98 44.55
N ASP A 168 23.01 21.06 45.34
CA ASP A 168 24.17 21.73 45.99
C ASP A 168 25.39 22.25 45.19
#